data_AF-A0AAV8VZD1-F1
#
_entry.id   AF-A0AAV8VZD1-F1
#
_cell.length_a   1.000
_cell.length_b   1.000
_cell.length_c   1.000
_cell.angle_alpha   90.00
_cell.angle_beta   90.00
_cell.angle_gamma   90.00
#
_symmetry.space_group_name_H-M   'P 1'
#
loop_
_entity.id
_entity.type
_entity.pdbx_description
1 polymer ?
#
loop_
_entity_poly.entity_id
_entity_poly.type
_entity_poly.pdbx_seq_one_letter_code
_entity_poly.pdbx_strand_id
1 'polypeptide(L)'
;MRASYRVKQWGQWRGRVQDGGHVSVLSQLVERDKLLEAPSDKIPPTYVFKKNFTVEIPSREVWNRDSDALVSQGLVWFTDGSKTLEGTGAGVRGVRPRVELSFPLGKHASVFQAEMFAILACVSENLKRGYSNQHIQICTDSQAALHALKSPRITSQVVLECTNSLAELGQRNKVRLVWVPGHCGVTGNEEADALARKGSSDTFTGPEPAVGLPYSYPQGSIDNWTREKCQVDWSRGIGLRQARLLIKGPGAAATRSLVSLNRANIKIITGLLTGHGRLNKHLNTIGLSPD
;
A
#
# COMPACT_ATOMS: atom_id res chain seq x y z
N MET A 1 -13.49 4.98 11.82
CA MET A 1 -13.13 3.73 11.10
C MET A 1 -11.64 3.57 10.86
N ARG A 2 -10.99 4.39 10.03
CA ARG A 2 -9.55 4.25 9.71
C ARG A 2 -8.63 4.30 10.94
N ALA A 3 -8.90 5.25 11.85
CA ALA A 3 -8.19 5.35 13.13
C ALA A 3 -8.47 4.14 14.04
N SER A 4 -9.71 3.65 14.06
CA SER A 4 -10.14 2.51 14.86
C SER A 4 -9.43 1.22 14.42
N TYR A 5 -9.36 0.97 13.11
CA TYR A 5 -8.60 -0.15 12.54
C TYR A 5 -7.11 -0.08 12.94
N ARG A 6 -6.49 1.10 12.84
CA ARG A 6 -5.09 1.30 13.23
C ARG A 6 -4.83 1.00 14.71
N VAL A 7 -5.70 1.48 15.60
CA VAL A 7 -5.58 1.22 17.05
C VAL A 7 -5.77 -0.26 17.36
N LYS A 8 -6.68 -0.96 16.65
CA LYS A 8 -6.84 -2.43 16.72
C LYS A 8 -5.54 -3.14 16.33
N GLN A 9 -4.98 -2.79 15.18
CA GLN A 9 -3.76 -3.42 14.66
C GLN A 9 -2.53 -3.18 15.55
N TRP A 10 -2.47 -2.07 16.27
CA TRP A 10 -1.38 -1.78 17.20
C TRP A 10 -1.53 -2.45 18.58
N GLY A 11 -2.56 -3.28 18.79
CA GLY A 11 -2.84 -3.89 20.09
C GLY A 11 -3.18 -2.87 21.19
N GLN A 12 -3.45 -1.61 20.81
CA GLN A 12 -3.75 -0.52 21.73
C GLN A 12 -5.26 -0.37 21.97
N TRP A 13 -6.05 -1.30 21.44
CA TRP A 13 -7.49 -1.27 21.57
C TRP A 13 -7.93 -1.68 22.98
N ARG A 14 -8.49 -0.74 23.73
CA ARG A 14 -9.02 -0.94 25.09
C ARG A 14 -10.55 -1.04 25.14
N GLY A 15 -11.22 -1.14 23.99
CA GLY A 15 -12.69 -1.10 23.93
C GLY A 15 -13.33 -2.37 24.51
N ARG A 16 -14.31 -2.19 25.40
CA ARG A 16 -15.23 -3.26 25.80
C ARG A 16 -16.05 -3.68 24.57
N VAL A 17 -16.29 -4.97 24.41
CA VAL A 17 -17.03 -5.58 23.28
C VAL A 17 -18.49 -5.09 23.22
N GLN A 18 -18.98 -4.53 24.32
CA GLN A 18 -20.30 -3.92 24.43
C GLN A 18 -20.12 -2.40 24.35
N ASP A 19 -20.48 -1.82 23.20
CA ASP A 19 -21.23 -0.57 23.04
C ASP A 19 -21.03 -0.01 21.62
N GLY A 20 -22.13 0.47 21.02
CA GLY A 20 -22.20 0.84 19.61
C GLY A 20 -21.22 1.94 19.14
N GLY A 21 -21.15 2.14 17.82
CA GLY A 21 -20.32 3.17 17.20
C GLY A 21 -19.33 2.59 16.18
N HIS A 22 -18.10 3.12 16.12
CA HIS A 22 -17.09 2.65 15.16
C HIS A 22 -16.65 1.19 15.37
N VAL A 23 -16.92 0.60 16.54
CA VAL A 23 -16.56 -0.78 16.89
C VAL A 23 -17.45 -1.78 16.15
N SER A 24 -18.78 -1.61 16.24
CA SER A 24 -19.74 -2.48 15.55
C SER A 24 -19.56 -2.42 14.03
N VAL A 25 -19.23 -1.23 13.51
CA VAL A 25 -18.92 -1.06 12.09
C VAL A 25 -17.66 -1.82 11.68
N LEU A 26 -16.60 -1.80 12.50
CA LEU A 26 -15.38 -2.54 12.21
C LEU A 26 -15.62 -4.05 12.27
N SER A 27 -16.43 -4.55 13.21
CA SER A 27 -16.82 -5.96 13.28
C SER A 27 -17.61 -6.38 12.05
N GLN A 28 -18.61 -5.61 11.61
CA GLN A 28 -19.36 -5.88 10.38
C GLN A 28 -18.47 -5.90 9.14
N LEU A 29 -17.47 -5.02 9.10
CA LEU A 29 -16.52 -4.98 7.99
C LEU A 29 -15.64 -6.23 7.97
N VAL A 30 -15.16 -6.67 9.13
CA VAL A 30 -14.33 -7.88 9.30
C VAL A 30 -15.13 -9.16 9.00
N GLU A 31 -16.40 -9.22 9.39
CA GLU A 31 -17.29 -10.33 9.04
C GLU A 31 -17.45 -10.49 7.53
N ARG A 32 -17.47 -9.37 6.79
CA ARG A 32 -17.57 -9.34 5.33
C ARG A 32 -16.23 -9.62 4.65
N ASP A 33 -15.14 -9.13 5.21
CA ASP A 33 -13.79 -9.24 4.68
C ASP A 33 -12.84 -9.73 5.77
N LYS A 34 -12.77 -11.07 5.90
CA LYS A 34 -11.96 -11.74 6.92
C LYS A 34 -10.46 -11.44 6.80
N LEU A 35 -9.99 -11.02 5.62
CA LEU A 35 -8.58 -10.64 5.45
C LEU A 35 -8.19 -9.47 6.35
N LEU A 36 -9.14 -8.61 6.74
CA LEU A 36 -8.86 -7.49 7.65
C LEU A 36 -8.42 -7.90 9.06
N GLU A 37 -8.57 -9.18 9.42
CA GLU A 37 -8.01 -9.75 10.64
C GLU A 37 -6.51 -10.06 10.53
N ALA A 38 -5.99 -10.20 9.30
CA ALA A 38 -4.58 -10.45 9.08
C ALA A 38 -3.71 -9.29 9.61
N PRO A 39 -2.45 -9.57 9.99
CA PRO A 39 -1.50 -8.56 10.42
C PRO A 39 -1.34 -7.48 9.34
N SER A 40 -1.36 -6.21 9.74
CA SER A 40 -1.04 -5.11 8.82
C SER A 40 0.46 -4.91 8.71
N ASP A 41 0.93 -4.57 7.50
CA ASP A 41 2.30 -4.08 7.31
C ASP A 41 2.52 -2.71 7.98
N LYS A 42 1.44 -1.97 8.30
CA LYS A 42 1.56 -0.64 8.91
C LYS A 42 1.88 -0.73 10.40
N ILE A 43 3.11 -0.40 10.76
CA ILE A 43 3.56 -0.32 12.16
C ILE A 43 3.58 1.12 12.70
N PRO A 44 3.60 1.29 14.03
CA PRO A 44 3.98 2.56 14.64
C PRO A 44 5.34 3.04 14.11
N PRO A 45 5.58 4.35 14.02
CA PRO A 45 6.87 4.87 13.58
C PRO A 45 8.03 4.38 14.45
N THR A 46 8.95 3.66 13.82
CA THR A 46 10.21 3.19 14.41
C THR A 46 11.37 3.95 13.78
N TYR A 47 12.36 4.34 14.58
CA TYR A 47 13.50 5.13 14.11
C TYR A 47 14.79 4.32 14.14
N VAL A 48 15.46 4.21 12.98
CA VAL A 48 16.74 3.52 12.83
C VAL A 48 17.71 4.47 12.14
N PHE A 49 18.61 5.09 12.91
CA PHE A 49 19.56 6.08 12.40
C PHE A 49 20.86 5.46 11.89
N LYS A 50 21.38 4.45 12.58
CA LYS A 50 22.61 3.76 12.19
C LYS A 50 22.29 2.66 11.18
N LYS A 51 22.91 2.70 10.00
CA LYS A 51 22.78 1.70 8.94
C LYS A 51 24.17 1.11 8.68
N ASN A 52 24.30 -0.21 8.77
CA ASN A 52 25.54 -0.93 8.45
C ASN A 52 25.63 -1.29 6.95
N PHE A 53 24.92 -0.55 6.12
CA PHE A 53 24.87 -0.73 4.67
C PHE A 53 24.77 0.65 4.02
N THR A 54 25.13 0.71 2.74
CA THR A 54 25.05 1.94 1.95
C THR A 54 24.00 1.82 0.86
N VAL A 55 23.39 2.94 0.50
CA VAL A 55 22.40 3.02 -0.58
C VAL A 55 22.89 4.04 -1.59
N GLU A 56 23.03 3.63 -2.84
CA GLU A 56 23.50 4.46 -3.94
C GLU A 56 22.44 4.53 -5.04
N ILE A 57 22.06 5.75 -5.38
CA ILE A 57 21.11 6.04 -6.45
C ILE A 57 21.85 6.97 -7.41
N PRO A 58 22.57 6.44 -8.41
CA PRO A 58 23.35 7.24 -9.33
C PRO A 58 22.43 8.10 -10.22
N SER A 59 22.92 9.27 -10.63
CA SER A 59 22.25 10.04 -11.68
C SER A 59 22.34 9.30 -13.01
N ARG A 60 21.47 9.65 -13.95
CA ARG A 60 21.46 9.04 -15.30
C ARG A 60 22.79 9.25 -16.03
N GLU A 61 23.44 10.39 -15.84
CA GLU A 61 24.75 10.69 -16.42
C GLU A 61 25.85 9.78 -15.87
N VAL A 62 25.86 9.56 -14.54
CA VAL A 62 26.80 8.64 -13.88
C VAL A 62 26.56 7.20 -14.33
N TRP A 63 25.28 6.79 -14.41
CA TRP A 63 24.92 5.46 -14.90
C TRP A 63 25.45 5.21 -16.32
N ASN A 64 25.19 6.14 -17.25
CA ASN A 64 25.61 5.99 -18.65
C ASN A 64 27.13 5.94 -18.82
N ARG A 65 27.89 6.52 -17.88
CA ARG A 65 29.35 6.54 -17.93
C ARG A 65 29.97 5.30 -17.31
N ASP A 66 29.46 4.89 -16.15
CA ASP A 66 30.15 3.97 -15.24
C ASP A 66 29.30 2.74 -14.85
N SER A 67 28.27 2.39 -15.62
CA SER A 67 27.33 1.28 -15.31
C SER A 67 28.05 0.00 -14.89
N ASP A 68 29.07 -0.42 -15.64
CA ASP A 68 29.78 -1.67 -15.39
C ASP A 68 30.53 -1.63 -14.05
N ALA A 69 31.19 -0.52 -13.74
CA ALA A 69 31.87 -0.32 -12.47
C ALA A 69 30.88 -0.27 -11.28
N LEU A 70 29.67 0.25 -11.52
CA LEU A 70 28.60 0.28 -10.54
C LEU A 70 28.02 -1.10 -10.24
N VAL A 71 28.03 -2.05 -11.21
CA VAL A 71 27.40 -3.38 -11.08
C VAL A 71 28.34 -4.61 -11.04
N SER A 72 29.65 -4.41 -10.88
CA SER A 72 30.63 -5.51 -10.98
C SER A 72 31.47 -5.76 -9.72
N GLN A 73 31.14 -5.15 -8.58
CA GLN A 73 31.95 -5.30 -7.35
C GLN A 73 31.52 -6.50 -6.50
N GLY A 74 32.46 -7.40 -6.23
CA GLY A 74 32.27 -8.51 -5.28
C GLY A 74 31.15 -9.49 -5.66
N LEU A 75 30.31 -9.84 -4.69
CA LEU A 75 29.13 -10.67 -4.89
C LEU A 75 27.99 -9.79 -5.41
N VAL A 76 27.45 -10.11 -6.58
CA VAL A 76 26.47 -9.27 -7.28
C VAL A 76 25.14 -9.99 -7.36
N TRP A 77 24.11 -9.32 -6.87
CA TRP A 77 22.74 -9.79 -6.82
C TRP A 77 21.80 -8.76 -7.42
N PHE A 78 20.74 -9.22 -8.05
CA PHE A 78 19.64 -8.42 -8.58
C PHE A 78 18.32 -8.90 -7.97
N THR A 79 17.42 -7.98 -7.72
CA THR A 79 16.13 -8.24 -7.07
C THR A 79 15.03 -7.44 -7.74
N ASP A 80 13.85 -8.04 -7.88
CA ASP A 80 12.69 -7.40 -8.50
C ASP A 80 11.38 -7.90 -7.88
N GLY A 81 10.33 -7.07 -7.94
CA GLY A 81 8.99 -7.37 -7.46
C GLY A 81 7.91 -7.18 -8.52
N SER A 82 7.16 -8.24 -8.84
CA SER A 82 6.06 -8.20 -9.81
C SER A 82 4.70 -8.26 -9.13
N LYS A 83 3.75 -7.48 -9.64
CA LYS A 83 2.32 -7.66 -9.35
C LYS A 83 1.52 -7.71 -10.64
N THR A 84 0.76 -8.76 -10.81
CA THR A 84 -0.16 -8.98 -11.94
C THR A 84 -1.60 -9.10 -11.42
N LEU A 85 -2.54 -9.40 -12.31
CA LEU A 85 -3.91 -9.73 -11.94
C LEU A 85 -4.02 -11.11 -11.25
N GLU A 86 -3.08 -12.00 -11.52
CA GLU A 86 -3.07 -13.38 -11.01
C GLU A 86 -2.51 -13.44 -9.58
N GLY A 87 -1.48 -12.64 -9.31
CA GLY A 87 -0.79 -12.66 -8.03
C GLY A 87 0.33 -11.64 -7.95
N THR A 88 1.13 -11.79 -6.89
CA THR A 88 2.31 -10.97 -6.61
C THR A 88 3.48 -11.91 -6.39
N GLY A 89 4.66 -11.56 -6.88
CA GLY A 89 5.85 -12.38 -6.80
C GLY A 89 7.12 -11.57 -6.64
N ALA A 90 8.16 -12.20 -6.10
CA ALA A 90 9.48 -11.62 -5.92
C ALA A 90 10.54 -12.51 -6.56
N GLY A 91 11.51 -11.88 -7.22
CA GLY A 91 12.61 -12.55 -7.92
C GLY A 91 13.96 -12.14 -7.37
N VAL A 92 14.89 -13.10 -7.27
CA VAL A 92 16.28 -12.85 -6.88
C VAL A 92 17.21 -13.57 -7.83
N ARG A 93 18.15 -12.82 -8.40
CA ARG A 93 19.19 -13.33 -9.29
C ARG A 93 20.57 -13.02 -8.73
N GLY A 94 21.30 -14.04 -8.28
CA GLY A 94 22.72 -13.91 -7.96
C GLY A 94 23.56 -14.13 -9.22
N VAL A 95 24.31 -13.15 -9.70
CA VAL A 95 25.27 -13.35 -10.80
C VAL A 95 26.52 -14.05 -10.28
N ARG A 96 26.96 -13.65 -9.08
CA ARG A 96 28.07 -14.26 -8.34
C ARG A 96 27.68 -14.33 -6.86
N PRO A 97 27.36 -15.50 -6.30
CA PRO A 97 27.24 -16.83 -6.94
C PRO A 97 26.06 -16.92 -7.92
N ARG A 98 26.08 -17.88 -8.86
CA ARG A 98 24.95 -18.17 -9.74
C ARG A 98 23.79 -18.76 -8.95
N VAL A 99 22.76 -17.95 -8.73
CA VAL A 99 21.54 -18.31 -7.98
C VAL A 99 20.34 -17.69 -8.66
N GLU A 100 19.22 -18.40 -8.65
CA GLU A 100 17.92 -17.94 -9.14
C GLU A 100 16.86 -18.37 -8.14
N LEU A 101 16.12 -17.41 -7.59
CA LEU A 101 15.03 -17.67 -6.66
C LEU A 101 13.79 -16.92 -7.13
N SER A 102 12.65 -17.61 -7.07
CA SER A 102 11.32 -17.10 -7.39
C SER A 102 10.41 -17.39 -6.22
N PHE A 103 9.68 -16.38 -5.76
CA PHE A 103 8.81 -16.48 -4.60
C PHE A 103 7.40 -15.99 -4.94
N PRO A 104 6.38 -16.86 -4.88
CA PRO A 104 5.00 -16.41 -4.89
C PRO A 104 4.66 -15.74 -3.55
N LEU A 105 3.98 -14.59 -3.59
CA LEU A 105 3.56 -13.79 -2.43
C LEU A 105 2.04 -13.68 -2.30
N GLY A 106 1.31 -14.49 -3.07
CA GLY A 106 -0.15 -14.49 -3.07
C GLY A 106 -0.74 -13.25 -3.75
N LYS A 107 -2.01 -12.97 -3.48
CA LYS A 107 -2.77 -11.94 -4.23
C LYS A 107 -2.70 -10.55 -3.61
N HIS A 108 -2.46 -10.48 -2.31
CA HIS A 108 -2.71 -9.27 -1.52
C HIS A 108 -1.49 -8.38 -1.31
N ALA A 109 -0.27 -8.89 -1.52
CA ALA A 109 0.94 -8.10 -1.43
C ALA A 109 0.95 -6.97 -2.48
N SER A 110 1.44 -5.77 -2.12
CA SER A 110 1.66 -4.69 -3.10
C SER A 110 2.97 -4.87 -3.87
N VAL A 111 3.12 -4.21 -5.02
CA VAL A 111 4.40 -4.18 -5.76
C VAL A 111 5.55 -3.75 -4.85
N PHE A 112 5.36 -2.67 -4.08
CA PHE A 112 6.36 -2.19 -3.13
C PHE A 112 6.77 -3.25 -2.09
N GLN A 113 5.82 -4.06 -1.60
CA GLN A 113 6.14 -5.14 -0.67
C GLN A 113 6.86 -6.29 -1.36
N ALA A 114 6.55 -6.56 -2.62
CA ALA A 114 7.26 -7.56 -3.42
C ALA A 114 8.73 -7.16 -3.63
N GLU A 115 8.98 -5.89 -3.98
CA GLU A 115 10.33 -5.32 -4.09
C GLU A 115 11.11 -5.44 -2.77
N MET A 116 10.49 -5.04 -1.66
CA MET A 116 11.10 -5.18 -0.33
C MET A 116 11.37 -6.63 0.05
N PHE A 117 10.43 -7.52 -0.25
CA PHE A 117 10.59 -8.94 0.01
C PHE A 117 11.71 -9.55 -0.83
N ALA A 118 11.86 -9.16 -2.10
CA ALA A 118 12.94 -9.62 -2.97
C ALA A 118 14.32 -9.26 -2.38
N ILE A 119 14.49 -8.03 -1.89
CA ILE A 119 15.70 -7.60 -1.19
C ILE A 119 15.90 -8.42 0.10
N LEU A 120 14.85 -8.57 0.92
CA LEU A 120 14.92 -9.36 2.16
C LEU A 120 15.30 -10.83 1.90
N ALA A 121 14.76 -11.44 0.85
CA ALA A 121 15.06 -12.80 0.44
C ALA A 121 16.52 -12.93 -0.03
N CYS A 122 17.00 -11.96 -0.81
CA CYS A 122 18.41 -11.89 -1.21
C CYS A 122 19.36 -11.78 -0.01
N VAL A 123 19.03 -10.92 0.97
CA VAL A 123 19.81 -10.76 2.20
C VAL A 123 19.80 -12.06 3.01
N SER A 124 18.64 -12.69 3.14
CA SER A 124 18.48 -13.97 3.84
C SER A 124 19.32 -15.08 3.19
N GLU A 125 19.37 -15.13 1.86
CA GLU A 125 20.23 -16.06 1.13
C GLU A 125 21.73 -15.81 1.39
N ASN A 126 22.15 -14.54 1.41
CA ASN A 126 23.54 -14.19 1.74
C ASN A 126 23.91 -14.51 3.19
N LEU A 127 22.99 -14.32 4.15
CA LEU A 127 23.18 -14.71 5.55
C LEU A 127 23.32 -16.24 5.69
N LYS A 128 22.45 -17.01 5.02
CA LYS A 128 22.52 -18.49 5.01
C LYS A 128 23.85 -19.02 4.47
N ARG A 129 24.41 -18.35 3.46
CA ARG A 129 25.73 -18.68 2.89
C ARG A 129 26.89 -18.39 3.84
N GLY A 130 26.66 -17.62 4.92
CA GLY A 130 27.67 -17.37 5.95
C GLY A 130 28.85 -16.53 5.46
N TYR A 131 28.66 -15.68 4.44
CA TYR A 131 29.72 -14.82 3.93
C TYR A 131 30.28 -13.88 5.01
N SER A 132 31.61 -13.72 5.00
CA SER A 132 32.32 -12.81 5.89
C SER A 132 33.44 -12.11 5.12
N ASN A 133 33.69 -10.84 5.48
CA ASN A 133 34.64 -9.95 4.83
C ASN A 133 34.44 -9.81 3.32
N GLN A 134 33.20 -9.95 2.84
CA GLN A 134 32.85 -9.82 1.43
C GLN A 134 32.31 -8.42 1.10
N HIS A 135 32.44 -8.02 -0.16
CA HIS A 135 31.68 -6.93 -0.74
C HIS A 135 30.41 -7.52 -1.36
N ILE A 136 29.25 -7.17 -0.83
CA ILE A 136 27.95 -7.67 -1.30
C ILE A 136 27.20 -6.51 -1.90
N GLN A 137 26.84 -6.67 -3.16
CA GLN A 137 26.09 -5.69 -3.91
C GLN A 137 24.72 -6.23 -4.28
N ILE A 138 23.68 -5.47 -3.92
CA ILE A 138 22.29 -5.79 -4.20
C ILE A 138 21.72 -4.69 -5.10
N CYS A 139 21.41 -5.05 -6.34
CA CYS A 139 20.87 -4.18 -7.36
C CYS A 139 19.34 -4.30 -7.43
N THR A 140 18.63 -3.19 -7.50
CA THR A 140 17.16 -3.13 -7.68
C THR A 140 16.81 -1.89 -8.49
N ASP A 141 15.76 -1.96 -9.30
CA ASP A 141 15.23 -0.80 -10.01
C ASP A 141 14.16 -0.01 -9.22
N SER A 142 13.80 -0.50 -8.04
CA SER A 142 12.84 0.15 -7.16
C SER A 142 13.49 1.27 -6.33
N GLN A 143 13.44 2.50 -6.86
CA GLN A 143 13.85 3.68 -6.08
C GLN A 143 13.03 3.83 -4.80
N ALA A 144 11.74 3.48 -4.83
CA ALA A 144 10.87 3.51 -3.66
C ALA A 144 11.40 2.63 -2.54
N ALA A 145 11.86 1.41 -2.88
CA ALA A 145 12.49 0.49 -1.95
C ALA A 145 13.76 1.08 -1.31
N LEU A 146 14.66 1.63 -2.14
CA LEU A 146 15.91 2.22 -1.68
C LEU A 146 15.69 3.45 -0.78
N HIS A 147 14.74 4.33 -1.15
CA HIS A 147 14.37 5.47 -0.32
C HIS A 147 13.76 5.03 1.02
N ALA A 148 12.95 3.97 1.05
CA ALA A 148 12.39 3.43 2.28
C ALA A 148 13.47 2.89 3.22
N LEU A 149 14.47 2.16 2.69
CA LEU A 149 15.60 1.63 3.47
C LEU A 149 16.55 2.72 3.97
N LYS A 150 16.75 3.77 3.16
CA LYS A 150 17.56 4.95 3.52
C LYS A 150 16.90 5.82 4.60
N SER A 151 15.57 5.84 4.65
CA SER A 151 14.83 6.64 5.63
C SER A 151 15.16 6.22 7.07
N PRO A 152 15.43 7.18 7.97
CA PRO A 152 15.58 6.88 9.39
C PRO A 152 14.23 6.54 10.03
N ARG A 153 13.12 7.08 9.51
CA ARG A 153 11.77 6.82 10.01
C ARG A 153 11.12 5.71 9.19
N ILE A 154 10.81 4.60 9.84
CA ILE A 154 10.20 3.40 9.27
C ILE A 154 8.77 3.26 9.80
N THR A 155 7.83 2.93 8.91
CA THR A 155 6.42 2.71 9.29
C THR A 155 5.81 1.46 8.64
N SER A 156 6.65 0.62 8.05
CA SER A 156 6.30 -0.62 7.37
C SER A 156 7.08 -1.76 8.03
N GLN A 157 6.40 -2.85 8.34
CA GLN A 157 6.98 -4.02 8.99
C GLN A 157 8.01 -4.69 8.08
N VAL A 158 7.70 -4.89 6.80
CA VAL A 158 8.65 -5.51 5.85
C VAL A 158 9.90 -4.65 5.66
N VAL A 159 9.78 -3.32 5.69
CA VAL A 159 10.93 -2.41 5.62
C VAL A 159 11.79 -2.50 6.89
N LEU A 160 11.16 -2.65 8.06
CA LEU A 160 11.88 -2.81 9.33
C LEU A 160 12.65 -4.14 9.37
N GLU A 161 12.00 -5.24 8.97
CA GLU A 161 12.62 -6.56 8.85
C GLU A 161 13.81 -6.53 7.88
N CYS A 162 13.61 -6.00 6.67
CA CYS A 162 14.67 -5.86 5.68
C CYS A 162 15.84 -4.99 6.21
N THR A 163 15.54 -3.87 6.88
CA THR A 163 16.56 -3.01 7.49
C THR A 163 17.38 -3.76 8.54
N ASN A 164 16.73 -4.56 9.40
CA ASN A 164 17.40 -5.32 10.45
C ASN A 164 18.27 -6.43 9.87
N SER A 165 17.77 -7.20 8.89
CA SER A 165 18.54 -8.24 8.21
C SER A 165 19.73 -7.67 7.43
N LEU A 166 19.57 -6.51 6.78
CA LEU A 166 20.68 -5.81 6.14
C LEU A 166 21.72 -5.34 7.17
N ALA A 167 21.27 -4.85 8.32
CA ALA A 167 22.16 -4.43 9.39
C ALA A 167 22.98 -5.59 9.95
N GLU A 168 22.37 -6.77 10.10
CA GLU A 168 23.01 -8.03 10.47
C GLU A 168 24.05 -8.46 9.42
N LEU A 169 23.66 -8.52 8.15
CA LEU A 169 24.58 -8.89 7.06
C LEU A 169 25.78 -7.94 6.99
N GLY A 170 25.53 -6.65 7.22
CA GLY A 170 26.54 -5.58 7.26
C GLY A 170 27.48 -5.61 8.47
N GLN A 171 27.23 -6.43 9.50
CA GLN A 171 28.17 -6.56 10.64
C GLN A 171 29.48 -7.22 10.23
N ARG A 172 29.44 -8.13 9.24
CA ARG A 172 30.59 -8.92 8.79
C ARG A 172 30.99 -8.63 7.35
N ASN A 173 30.22 -7.83 6.62
CA ASN A 173 30.39 -7.60 5.19
C ASN A 173 30.20 -6.13 4.85
N LYS A 174 30.77 -5.71 3.72
CA LYS A 174 30.47 -4.40 3.13
C LYS A 174 29.27 -4.55 2.21
N VAL A 175 28.09 -4.11 2.68
CA VAL A 175 26.83 -4.21 1.93
C VAL A 175 26.51 -2.87 1.25
N ARG A 176 26.25 -2.94 -0.05
CA ARG A 176 25.86 -1.79 -0.88
C ARG A 176 24.61 -2.14 -1.68
N LEU A 177 23.57 -1.34 -1.53
CA LEU A 177 22.39 -1.37 -2.38
C LEU A 177 22.53 -0.33 -3.49
N VAL A 178 22.25 -0.72 -4.72
CA VAL A 178 22.48 0.11 -5.91
C VAL A 178 21.20 0.16 -6.73
N TRP A 179 20.80 1.37 -7.09
CA TRP A 179 19.74 1.53 -8.07
C TRP A 179 20.25 1.21 -9.48
N VAL A 180 19.50 0.41 -10.23
CA VAL A 180 19.72 0.15 -11.65
C VAL A 180 18.46 0.55 -12.43
N PRO A 181 18.55 1.01 -13.69
CA PRO A 181 17.38 1.31 -14.48
C PRO A 181 16.65 0.02 -14.89
N GLY A 182 15.35 -0.03 -14.62
CA GLY A 182 14.48 -1.11 -15.06
C GLY A 182 14.31 -1.13 -16.58
N HIS A 183 14.17 -2.33 -17.15
CA HIS A 183 13.93 -2.58 -18.58
C HIS A 183 14.90 -1.87 -19.55
N CYS A 184 16.16 -1.70 -19.15
CA CYS A 184 17.18 -1.00 -19.93
C CYS A 184 18.35 -1.92 -20.38
N GLY A 185 18.14 -3.24 -20.54
CA GLY A 185 19.18 -4.15 -21.04
C GLY A 185 20.15 -4.66 -19.97
N VAL A 186 19.89 -4.41 -18.68
CA VAL A 186 20.73 -4.93 -17.59
C VAL A 186 20.35 -6.39 -17.36
N THR A 187 21.13 -7.31 -17.92
CA THR A 187 20.81 -8.76 -17.95
C THR A 187 20.40 -9.32 -16.59
N GLY A 188 21.14 -9.02 -15.52
CA GLY A 188 20.80 -9.51 -14.18
C GLY A 188 19.47 -8.97 -13.64
N ASN A 189 19.10 -7.73 -14.00
CA ASN A 189 17.81 -7.14 -13.62
C ASN A 189 16.66 -7.77 -14.41
N GLU A 190 16.85 -7.98 -15.71
CA GLU A 190 15.85 -8.64 -16.57
C GLU A 190 15.59 -10.09 -16.14
N GLU A 191 16.64 -10.80 -15.72
CA GLU A 191 16.51 -12.14 -15.13
C GLU A 191 15.76 -12.11 -13.78
N ALA A 192 16.05 -11.13 -12.91
CA ALA A 192 15.31 -10.97 -11.65
C ALA A 192 13.82 -10.65 -11.88
N ASP A 193 13.51 -9.78 -12.84
CA ASP A 193 12.16 -9.42 -13.26
C ASP A 193 11.41 -10.61 -13.90
N ALA A 194 12.09 -11.43 -14.71
CA ALA A 194 11.52 -12.69 -15.17
C ALA A 194 11.19 -13.66 -14.02
N LEU A 195 12.07 -13.77 -13.01
CA LEU A 195 11.82 -14.58 -11.82
C LEU A 195 10.67 -14.02 -10.98
N ALA A 196 10.56 -12.70 -10.83
CA ALA A 196 9.47 -12.06 -10.10
C ALA A 196 8.12 -12.30 -10.80
N ARG A 197 8.07 -12.19 -12.14
CA ARG A 197 6.89 -12.55 -12.93
C ARG A 197 6.51 -14.01 -12.78
N LYS A 198 7.49 -14.91 -12.84
CA LYS A 198 7.25 -16.34 -12.58
C LYS A 198 6.60 -16.54 -11.21
N GLY A 199 7.15 -15.94 -10.15
CA GLY A 199 6.57 -15.99 -8.82
C GLY A 199 5.15 -15.42 -8.74
N SER A 200 4.83 -14.39 -9.54
CA SER A 200 3.49 -13.80 -9.54
C SER A 200 2.42 -14.66 -10.22
N SER A 201 2.82 -15.59 -11.10
CA SER A 201 1.93 -16.55 -11.76
C SER A 201 1.95 -17.93 -11.09
N ASP A 202 2.96 -18.24 -10.28
CA ASP A 202 3.04 -19.49 -9.51
C ASP A 202 1.99 -19.52 -8.38
N THR A 203 1.47 -20.72 -8.09
CA THR A 203 0.51 -20.92 -7.01
C THR A 203 1.16 -20.69 -5.65
N PHE A 204 0.68 -19.69 -4.91
CA PHE A 204 1.09 -19.48 -3.53
C PHE A 204 0.61 -20.62 -2.63
N THR A 205 1.53 -21.21 -1.85
CA THR A 205 1.25 -22.26 -0.88
C THR A 205 1.54 -21.75 0.53
N GLY A 206 0.50 -21.49 1.30
CA GLY A 206 0.60 -20.98 2.67
C GLY A 206 -0.62 -20.17 3.09
N PRO A 207 -0.70 -19.70 4.34
CA PRO A 207 -1.74 -18.77 4.76
C PRO A 207 -1.55 -17.42 4.06
N GLU A 208 -2.61 -16.87 3.47
CA GLU A 208 -2.60 -15.50 2.98
C GLU A 208 -2.98 -14.50 4.09
N PRO A 209 -2.46 -13.26 4.03
CA PRO A 209 -1.45 -12.77 3.08
C PRO A 209 -0.02 -13.21 3.44
N ALA A 210 0.83 -13.44 2.43
CA ALA A 210 2.22 -13.89 2.63
C ALA A 210 3.09 -12.87 3.39
N VAL A 211 2.77 -11.59 3.21
CA VAL A 211 3.32 -10.44 3.94
C VAL A 211 2.17 -9.69 4.58
N GLY A 212 2.43 -8.89 5.62
CA GLY A 212 1.40 -8.10 6.26
C GLY A 212 0.57 -7.30 5.25
N LEU A 213 -0.74 -7.14 5.50
CA LEU A 213 -1.62 -6.46 4.54
C LEU A 213 -1.10 -5.05 4.24
N PRO A 214 -1.02 -4.66 2.94
CA PRO A 214 -0.62 -3.30 2.58
C PRO A 214 -1.63 -2.31 3.15
N TYR A 215 -1.13 -1.16 3.61
CA TYR A 215 -1.95 -0.13 4.25
C TYR A 215 -3.13 0.35 3.38
N SER A 216 -2.97 0.31 2.05
CA SER A 216 -4.01 0.67 1.09
C SER A 216 -5.20 -0.29 1.07
N TYR A 217 -5.01 -1.57 1.41
CA TYR A 217 -6.06 -2.57 1.33
C TYR A 217 -7.18 -2.32 2.36
N PRO A 218 -6.91 -2.22 3.67
CA PRO A 218 -7.94 -1.86 4.65
C PRO A 218 -8.60 -0.51 4.38
N GLN A 219 -7.84 0.45 3.85
CA GLN A 219 -8.38 1.75 3.45
C GLN A 219 -9.42 1.62 2.33
N GLY A 220 -9.10 0.83 1.31
CA GLY A 220 -10.01 0.52 0.21
C GLY A 220 -11.27 -0.21 0.69
N SER A 221 -11.13 -1.23 1.55
CA SER A 221 -12.28 -1.95 2.11
C SER A 221 -13.19 -1.03 2.93
N ILE A 222 -12.62 -0.17 3.78
CA ILE A 222 -13.37 0.83 4.55
C ILE A 222 -14.10 1.82 3.64
N ASP A 223 -13.43 2.33 2.61
CA ASP A 223 -14.01 3.31 1.69
C ASP A 223 -15.14 2.71 0.86
N ASN A 224 -14.95 1.50 0.35
CA ASN A 224 -15.97 0.78 -0.41
C ASN A 224 -17.19 0.48 0.46
N TRP A 225 -16.99 -0.05 1.67
CA TRP A 225 -18.08 -0.28 2.61
C TRP A 225 -18.83 1.01 2.94
N THR A 226 -18.11 2.11 3.19
CA THR A 226 -18.73 3.41 3.49
C THR A 226 -19.59 3.88 2.31
N ARG A 227 -19.05 3.77 1.09
CA ARG A 227 -19.76 4.17 -0.14
C ARG A 227 -21.04 3.36 -0.34
N GLU A 228 -20.96 2.04 -0.19
CA GLU A 228 -22.12 1.16 -0.32
C GLU A 228 -23.17 1.44 0.76
N LYS A 229 -22.74 1.60 2.01
CA LYS A 229 -23.66 1.90 3.11
C LYS A 229 -24.37 3.23 2.88
N CYS A 230 -23.63 4.28 2.51
CA CYS A 230 -24.21 5.56 2.13
C CYS A 230 -25.18 5.45 0.96
N GLN A 231 -24.90 4.61 -0.05
CA GLN A 231 -25.79 4.40 -1.19
C GLN A 231 -27.08 3.67 -0.79
N VAL A 232 -26.98 2.65 0.07
CA VAL A 232 -28.14 1.92 0.61
C VAL A 232 -29.02 2.84 1.44
N ASP A 233 -28.42 3.59 2.36
CA ASP A 233 -29.14 4.53 3.22
C ASP A 233 -29.77 5.66 2.37
N TRP A 234 -29.05 6.17 1.36
CA TRP A 234 -29.59 7.13 0.39
C TRP A 234 -30.79 6.59 -0.37
N SER A 235 -30.79 5.31 -0.76
CA SER A 235 -31.88 4.72 -1.54
C SER A 235 -33.09 4.34 -0.68
N ARG A 236 -32.85 3.87 0.55
CA ARG A 236 -33.90 3.32 1.44
C ARG A 236 -34.45 4.29 2.47
N GLY A 237 -33.80 5.43 2.71
CA GLY A 237 -34.27 6.43 3.67
C GLY A 237 -35.70 6.90 3.40
N ILE A 238 -36.43 7.27 4.45
CA ILE A 238 -37.78 7.83 4.34
C ILE A 238 -37.65 9.35 4.17
N GLY A 239 -38.35 9.94 3.19
CA GLY A 239 -38.29 11.38 2.89
C GLY A 239 -37.33 11.78 1.77
N LEU A 240 -36.97 13.07 1.71
CA LEU A 240 -35.98 13.65 0.78
C LEU A 240 -36.26 13.41 -0.72
N ARG A 241 -37.54 13.29 -1.11
CA ARG A 241 -37.95 13.04 -2.50
C ARG A 241 -37.32 14.01 -3.51
N GLN A 242 -37.31 15.30 -3.19
CA GLN A 242 -36.76 16.33 -4.09
C GLN A 242 -35.25 16.17 -4.25
N ALA A 243 -34.52 15.95 -3.16
CA ALA A 243 -33.08 15.68 -3.21
C ALA A 243 -32.76 14.44 -4.06
N ARG A 244 -33.57 13.38 -3.98
CA ARG A 244 -33.39 12.16 -4.79
C ARG A 244 -33.68 12.33 -6.28
N LEU A 245 -34.60 13.22 -6.63
CA LEU A 245 -34.86 13.57 -8.03
C LEU A 245 -33.69 14.38 -8.62
N LEU A 246 -33.08 15.24 -7.81
CA LEU A 246 -32.06 16.18 -8.26
C LEU A 246 -30.62 15.64 -8.13
N ILE A 247 -30.39 14.70 -7.21
CA ILE A 247 -29.08 14.12 -6.92
C ILE A 247 -29.17 12.59 -7.03
N LYS A 248 -28.36 12.01 -7.94
CA LYS A 248 -28.33 10.55 -8.20
C LYS A 248 -27.73 9.72 -7.05
N GLY A 249 -27.13 10.37 -6.06
CA GLY A 249 -26.53 9.74 -4.88
C GLY A 249 -25.41 10.58 -4.26
N PRO A 250 -24.90 10.18 -3.10
CA PRO A 250 -23.72 10.79 -2.50
C PRO A 250 -22.51 10.64 -3.45
N GLY A 251 -21.91 11.76 -3.85
CA GLY A 251 -20.82 11.75 -4.82
C GLY A 251 -19.88 12.95 -4.65
N ALA A 252 -18.57 12.67 -4.65
CA ALA A 252 -17.55 13.69 -4.37
C ALA A 252 -17.56 14.86 -5.37
N ALA A 253 -17.89 14.61 -6.64
CA ALA A 253 -18.02 15.65 -7.66
C ALA A 253 -19.18 16.60 -7.35
N ALA A 254 -20.38 16.05 -7.08
CA ALA A 254 -21.54 16.84 -6.70
C ALA A 254 -21.27 17.64 -5.41
N THR A 255 -20.66 17.03 -4.40
CA THR A 255 -20.28 17.73 -3.17
C THR A 255 -19.34 18.90 -3.44
N ARG A 256 -18.28 18.70 -4.25
CA ARG A 256 -17.34 19.78 -4.59
C ARG A 256 -18.04 20.93 -5.30
N SER A 257 -18.88 20.62 -6.29
CA SER A 257 -19.65 21.64 -7.02
C SER A 257 -20.60 22.41 -6.11
N LEU A 258 -21.22 21.75 -5.12
CA LEU A 258 -22.12 22.41 -4.17
C LEU A 258 -21.37 23.31 -3.18
N VAL A 259 -20.23 22.85 -2.67
CA VAL A 259 -19.42 23.58 -1.68
C VAL A 259 -18.72 24.80 -2.31
N SER A 260 -18.42 24.76 -3.62
CA SER A 260 -17.81 25.89 -4.33
C SER A 260 -18.77 27.05 -4.61
N LEU A 261 -20.07 26.89 -4.33
CA LEU A 261 -21.07 27.93 -4.60
C LEU A 261 -21.02 29.05 -3.56
N ASN A 262 -21.38 30.25 -3.98
CA ASN A 262 -21.58 31.36 -3.05
C ASN A 262 -22.82 31.13 -2.15
N ARG A 263 -22.91 31.90 -1.07
CA ARG A 263 -23.97 31.77 -0.06
C ARG A 263 -25.40 31.87 -0.64
N ALA A 264 -25.61 32.74 -1.63
CA ALA A 264 -26.93 32.93 -2.25
C ALA A 264 -27.35 31.68 -3.03
N ASN A 265 -26.44 31.12 -3.83
CA ASN A 265 -26.69 29.93 -4.63
C ASN A 265 -26.85 28.68 -3.76
N ILE A 266 -26.06 28.53 -2.69
CA ILE A 266 -26.23 27.44 -1.71
C ILE A 266 -27.62 27.50 -1.10
N LYS A 267 -28.10 28.68 -0.67
CA LYS A 267 -29.44 28.83 -0.09
C LYS A 267 -30.54 28.36 -1.03
N ILE A 268 -30.47 28.74 -2.31
CA ILE A 268 -31.46 28.32 -3.32
C ILE A 268 -31.43 26.81 -3.50
N ILE A 269 -30.23 26.24 -3.69
CA ILE A 269 -30.10 24.80 -3.91
C ILE A 269 -30.52 24.00 -2.69
N THR A 270 -30.16 24.41 -1.47
CA THR A 270 -30.65 23.76 -0.24
C THR A 270 -32.17 23.78 -0.17
N GLY A 271 -32.82 24.90 -0.53
CA GLY A 271 -34.28 24.98 -0.60
C GLY A 271 -34.88 24.02 -1.64
N LEU A 272 -34.28 23.91 -2.82
CA LEU A 272 -34.70 22.96 -3.86
C LEU A 272 -34.53 21.50 -3.42
N LEU A 273 -33.36 21.15 -2.88
CA LEU A 273 -33.03 19.79 -2.46
C LEU A 273 -33.91 19.33 -1.29
N THR A 274 -34.11 20.19 -0.30
CA THR A 274 -34.92 19.84 0.87
C THR A 274 -36.42 19.99 0.61
N GLY A 275 -36.81 20.68 -0.47
CA GLY A 275 -38.20 21.03 -0.76
C GLY A 275 -38.74 22.19 0.09
N HIS A 276 -37.88 22.88 0.85
CA HIS A 276 -38.22 24.04 1.69
C HIS A 276 -37.86 25.34 0.95
N GLY A 277 -38.74 25.79 0.08
CA GLY A 277 -38.55 27.00 -0.73
C GLY A 277 -39.87 27.59 -1.21
N ARG A 278 -39.82 28.66 -2.00
CA ARG A 278 -41.02 29.33 -2.54
C ARG A 278 -41.66 28.55 -3.70
N LEU A 279 -41.85 27.24 -3.53
CA LEU A 279 -42.57 26.38 -4.46
C LEU A 279 -43.99 26.19 -3.92
N ASN A 280 -45.00 26.17 -4.80
CA ASN A 280 -46.42 26.08 -4.41
C ASN A 280 -46.69 24.95 -3.41
N LYS A 281 -46.09 23.78 -3.62
CA LYS A 281 -46.21 22.66 -2.67
C LYS A 281 -45.81 23.05 -1.24
N HIS A 282 -44.66 23.71 -1.07
CA HIS A 282 -44.19 24.11 0.25
C HIS A 282 -45.02 25.27 0.81
N LEU A 283 -45.37 26.25 -0.02
CA LEU A 283 -46.22 27.39 0.38
C LEU A 283 -47.60 26.93 0.87
N ASN A 284 -48.20 25.96 0.18
CA ASN A 284 -49.44 25.30 0.59
C ASN A 284 -49.24 24.53 1.93
N THR A 285 -48.15 23.76 2.06
CA THR A 285 -47.83 23.04 3.30
C THR A 285 -47.70 23.97 4.52
N ILE A 286 -47.26 25.22 4.33
CA ILE A 286 -47.12 26.23 5.40
C ILE A 286 -48.28 27.24 5.45
N GLY A 287 -49.37 27.02 4.70
CA GLY A 287 -50.59 27.84 4.77
C GLY A 287 -50.50 29.23 4.12
N LEU A 288 -49.54 29.45 3.21
CA LEU A 288 -49.31 30.73 2.52
C LEU A 288 -49.83 30.76 1.07
N SER A 289 -50.41 29.66 0.57
CA SER A 289 -51.05 29.56 -0.75
C SER A 289 -52.31 28.69 -0.65
N PRO A 290 -53.43 29.05 -1.29
CA PRO A 290 -54.59 28.17 -1.44
C PRO A 290 -54.24 26.94 -2.29
N ASP A 291 -55.03 25.86 -2.12
CA ASP A 291 -54.97 24.61 -2.90
C ASP A 291 -55.14 24.83 -4.41
#